data_AF-A0A640QN59-F1
#
_entry.id   AF-A0A640QN59-F1
#
_cell.length_a   1.000
_cell.length_b   1.000
_cell.length_c   1.000
_cell.angle_alpha   90.00
_cell.angle_beta   90.00
_cell.angle_gamma   90.00
#
_symmetry.space_group_name_H-M   'P 1'
#
loop_
_entity.id
_entity.type
_entity.pdbx_description
1 polymer ?
#
loop_
_entity_poly.entity_id
_entity_poly.type
_entity_poly.pdbx_seq_one_letter_code
_entity_poly.pdbx_strand_id
1 'polypeptide(L)'
;MPVISRFYGIIIAMYFNDHNPPHFHAKYSGYEALFGFDGSILEGALPNRATKFVQEWLSEHRAELEENWHKAQNGEPLNYIAPLE
;
A
#
# COMPACT_ATOMS: atom_id res chain seq x y z
N MET A 1 0.28 -9.37 8.45
CA MET A 1 0.57 -8.71 7.17
C MET A 1 -0.07 -9.48 6.02
N PRO A 2 -1.33 -9.19 5.66
CA PRO A 2 -1.86 -9.57 4.36
C PRO A 2 -1.19 -8.75 3.24
N VAL A 3 -0.69 -9.44 2.22
CA VAL A 3 -0.24 -8.81 0.97
C VAL A 3 -1.47 -8.59 0.10
N ILE A 4 -1.69 -7.34 -0.29
CA ILE A 4 -2.87 -6.92 -1.05
C ILE A 4 -2.58 -6.69 -2.52
N SER A 5 -1.32 -6.54 -2.94
CA SER A 5 -0.92 -6.51 -4.36
C SER A 5 0.58 -6.79 -4.55
N ARG A 6 0.98 -7.20 -5.75
CA ARG A 6 2.40 -7.38 -6.15
C ARG A 6 2.60 -7.02 -7.63
N PHE A 7 3.56 -6.15 -7.93
CA PHE A 7 3.93 -5.76 -9.30
C PHE A 7 5.37 -5.29 -9.36
N TYR A 8 6.09 -5.54 -10.46
CA TYR A 8 7.47 -5.08 -10.66
C TYR A 8 8.47 -5.39 -9.51
N GLY A 9 8.21 -6.47 -8.75
CA GLY A 9 8.99 -6.82 -7.55
C GLY A 9 8.66 -5.99 -6.29
N ILE A 10 7.70 -5.08 -6.38
CA ILE A 10 7.10 -4.32 -5.27
C ILE A 10 6.01 -5.18 -4.64
N ILE A 11 6.03 -5.26 -3.32
CA ILE A 11 5.00 -5.91 -2.51
C ILE A 11 4.22 -4.82 -1.78
N ILE A 12 2.90 -4.81 -1.96
CA ILE A 12 2.00 -3.92 -1.24
C ILE A 12 1.28 -4.70 -0.14
N ALA A 13 1.29 -4.16 1.07
CA ALA A 13 0.63 -4.78 2.21
C ALA A 13 -0.06 -3.75 3.10
N MET A 14 -1.06 -4.20 3.86
CA MET A 14 -1.78 -3.39 4.85
C MET A 14 -1.96 -4.21 6.11
N TYR A 15 -1.76 -3.64 7.30
CA TYR A 15 -1.81 -4.41 8.54
C TYR A 15 -3.06 -4.09 9.34
N PHE A 16 -3.62 -5.12 10.00
CA PHE A 16 -4.82 -5.00 10.83
C PHE A 16 -4.65 -4.10 12.06
N ASN A 17 -3.42 -3.96 12.54
CA ASN A 17 -3.07 -3.17 13.72
C ASN A 17 -2.44 -1.82 13.36
N ASP A 18 -2.60 -1.35 12.12
CA ASP A 18 -2.18 -0.01 11.71
C ASP A 18 -3.17 1.05 12.23
N HIS A 19 -2.69 2.30 12.33
CA HIS A 19 -3.43 3.41 12.94
C HIS A 19 -3.48 4.61 11.98
N ASN A 20 -4.35 5.58 12.26
CA ASN A 20 -4.43 6.81 11.46
C ASN A 20 -3.09 7.57 11.42
N PRO A 21 -2.77 8.26 10.30
CA PRO A 21 -3.60 8.39 9.09
C PRO A 21 -3.64 7.10 8.25
N PRO A 22 -4.66 6.89 7.39
CA PRO A 22 -4.73 5.74 6.50
C PRO A 22 -3.48 5.59 5.63
N HIS A 23 -2.91 4.39 5.65
CA HIS A 23 -1.66 4.12 4.95
C HIS A 23 -1.53 2.65 4.53
N PHE A 24 -0.54 2.38 3.69
CA PHE A 24 -0.12 1.03 3.33
C PHE A 24 1.41 0.93 3.28
N HIS A 25 1.91 -0.30 3.33
CA HIS A 25 3.34 -0.61 3.30
C HIS A 25 3.73 -1.05 1.88
N ALA A 26 4.82 -0.50 1.37
CA ALA A 26 5.43 -0.91 0.11
C ALA A 26 6.87 -1.39 0.33
N LYS A 27 7.18 -2.60 -0.15
CA LYS A 27 8.50 -3.23 -0.02
C LYS A 27 9.11 -3.50 -1.39
N TYR A 28 10.37 -3.13 -1.59
CA TYR A 28 11.07 -3.35 -2.86
C TYR A 28 12.58 -3.51 -2.65
N SER A 29 13.16 -4.65 -3.05
CA SER A 29 14.61 -4.87 -3.05
C SER A 29 15.33 -4.52 -1.73
N GLY A 30 14.71 -4.82 -0.58
CA GLY A 30 15.24 -4.50 0.75
C GLY A 30 14.87 -3.11 1.28
N TYR A 31 14.26 -2.25 0.46
CA TYR A 31 13.66 -0.99 0.87
C TYR A 31 12.22 -1.20 1.36
N GLU A 32 11.79 -0.36 2.29
CA GLU A 32 10.43 -0.31 2.83
C GLU A 32 10.02 1.16 2.99
N ALA A 33 8.78 1.46 2.64
CA ALA A 33 8.17 2.76 2.88
C ALA A 33 6.69 2.64 3.22
N LEU A 34 6.23 3.56 4.05
CA LEU A 34 4.84 3.75 4.43
C LEU A 34 4.25 4.85 3.56
N PHE A 35 3.18 4.55 2.82
CA PHE A 35 2.52 5.49 1.93
C PHE A 35 1.17 5.90 2.48
N GLY A 36 0.94 7.21 2.58
CA GLY A 36 -0.40 7.76 2.79
C GLY A 36 -1.24 7.65 1.52
N PHE A 37 -2.56 7.70 1.66
CA PHE A 37 -3.48 7.62 0.51
C PHE A 37 -3.50 8.90 -0.34
N ASP A 38 -2.73 9.92 0.04
CA ASP A 38 -2.42 11.11 -0.76
C ASP A 38 -1.14 10.92 -1.62
N GLY A 39 -0.48 9.77 -1.52
CA GLY A 39 0.75 9.45 -2.25
C GLY A 39 2.03 9.95 -1.58
N SER A 40 1.93 10.58 -0.41
CA SER A 40 3.08 10.96 0.39
C SER A 40 3.75 9.74 1.04
N ILE A 41 5.06 9.80 1.22
CA ILE A 41 5.77 8.84 2.06
C ILE A 41 5.73 9.38 3.49
N LEU A 42 5.14 8.62 4.40
CA LEU A 42 5.02 8.95 5.82
C LEU A 42 6.27 8.49 6.59
N GLU A 43 6.83 7.34 6.22
CA GLU A 43 8.03 6.76 6.84
C GLU A 43 8.81 5.92 5.82
N GLY A 44 10.12 5.79 6.04
CA GLY A 44 11.00 4.99 5.19
C GLY A 44 11.28 5.65 3.84
N ALA A 45 11.66 4.84 2.86
CA ALA A 45 11.97 5.32 1.52
C ALA A 45 11.97 4.18 0.50
N LEU A 46 11.58 4.48 -0.73
CA LEU A 46 11.83 3.65 -1.90
C LEU A 46 12.72 4.40 -2.90
N PRO A 47 13.43 3.70 -3.79
CA PRO A 47 14.07 4.32 -4.95
C PRO A 47 13.03 5.08 -5.80
N ASN A 48 13.40 6.24 -6.33
CA ASN A 48 12.49 7.16 -7.04
C ASN A 48 11.58 6.48 -8.08
N ARG A 49 12.10 5.50 -8.83
CA ARG A 49 11.31 4.77 -9.82
C ARG A 49 10.22 3.90 -9.18
N ALA A 50 10.56 3.18 -8.12
CA ALA A 50 9.58 2.38 -7.37
C ALA A 50 8.53 3.26 -6.69
N THR A 51 8.94 4.41 -6.12
CA THR A 51 8.00 5.39 -5.57
C THR A 51 6.97 5.83 -6.59
N LYS A 52 7.40 6.15 -7.83
CA LYS A 52 6.47 6.54 -8.91
C LYS A 52 5.47 5.45 -9.26
N PHE A 53 5.93 4.21 -9.38
CA PHE A 53 5.02 3.08 -9.64
C PHE A 53 4.01 2.87 -8.51
N VAL A 54 4.43 3.01 -7.25
CA VAL A 54 3.50 2.92 -6.11
C VAL A 54 2.47 4.06 -6.13
N GLN A 55 2.88 5.29 -6.46
CA GLN A 55 1.97 6.44 -6.55
C GLN A 55 0.98 6.32 -7.71
N GLU A 56 1.42 5.79 -8.85
CA GLU A 56 0.58 5.49 -10.01
C GLU A 56 -0.46 4.43 -9.65
N TRP A 57 -0.02 3.30 -9.10
CA TRP A 57 -0.90 2.24 -8.60
C TRP A 57 -1.90 2.74 -7.56
N LEU A 58 -1.46 3.56 -6.59
CA LEU A 58 -2.35 4.20 -5.61
C LEU A 58 -3.44 5.04 -6.29
N SER A 59 -3.08 5.79 -7.34
CA SER A 59 -4.03 6.67 -8.03
C SER A 59 -5.15 5.90 -8.73
N GLU A 60 -4.87 4.68 -9.20
CA GLU A 60 -5.84 3.79 -9.84
C GLU A 60 -6.72 3.05 -8.80
N HIS A 61 -6.17 2.76 -7.62
CA HIS A 61 -6.78 1.85 -6.65
C HIS A 61 -7.16 2.48 -5.30
N ARG A 62 -7.24 3.82 -5.24
CA ARG A 62 -7.53 4.53 -3.99
C ARG A 62 -8.82 4.05 -3.30
N ALA A 63 -9.89 3.82 -4.04
CA ALA A 63 -11.15 3.37 -3.47
C ALA A 63 -11.04 1.97 -2.83
N GLU A 64 -10.32 1.05 -3.46
CA GLU A 64 -10.08 -0.31 -2.93
C GLU A 64 -9.18 -0.27 -1.68
N LEU A 65 -8.22 0.66 -1.64
CA LEU A 65 -7.40 0.90 -0.44
C LEU A 65 -8.23 1.45 0.72
N GLU A 66 -9.16 2.37 0.47
CA GLU A 66 -10.10 2.89 1.47
C GLU A 66 -11.01 1.78 2.00
N GLU A 67 -11.54 0.91 1.14
CA GLU A 67 -12.31 -0.27 1.56
C GLU A 67 -11.46 -1.21 2.43
N ASN A 68 -10.25 -1.54 1.99
CA ASN A 68 -9.35 -2.40 2.76
C ASN A 68 -8.96 -1.77 4.10
N TRP A 69 -8.80 -0.44 4.18
CA TRP A 69 -8.54 0.25 5.44
C TRP A 69 -9.70 0.09 6.42
N HIS A 70 -10.94 0.27 5.94
CA HIS A 70 -12.14 0.03 6.75
C HIS A 70 -12.23 -1.43 7.23
N LYS A 71 -11.96 -2.40 6.35
CA LYS A 71 -11.91 -3.83 6.72
C LYS A 71 -10.84 -4.12 7.76
N ALA A 72 -9.65 -3.57 7.59
CA ALA A 72 -8.54 -3.73 8.54
C ALA A 72 -8.96 -3.24 9.93
N GLN A 73 -9.58 -2.06 10.02
CA GLN A 73 -10.07 -1.50 11.29
C GLN A 73 -11.15 -2.34 11.96
N ASN A 74 -11.95 -3.07 11.19
CA ASN A 74 -12.99 -3.97 11.69
C ASN A 74 -12.50 -5.42 11.93
N GLY A 75 -11.23 -5.72 11.64
CA GLY A 75 -10.71 -7.09 11.72
C GLY A 75 -11.23 -8.03 10.62
N GLU A 76 -11.70 -7.48 9.51
CA GLU A 76 -12.28 -8.23 8.39
C GLU A 76 -11.23 -8.60 7.32
N PRO A 77 -11.35 -9.75 6.65
CA PRO A 77 -10.40 -10.15 5.61
C PRO A 77 -10.20 -9.08 4.52
N LEU A 78 -8.95 -8.75 4.21
CA LEU A 78 -8.63 -7.78 3.16
C LEU A 78 -8.77 -8.40 1.76
N ASN A 79 -9.19 -7.57 0.81
CA ASN A 79 -9.25 -7.94 -0.60
C ASN A 79 -7.87 -7.82 -1.25
N TYR A 80 -7.63 -8.70 -2.23
CA TYR A 80 -6.56 -8.47 -3.19
C TYR A 80 -6.97 -7.36 -4.16
N ILE A 81 -6.03 -6.47 -4.48
CA ILE A 81 -6.17 -5.34 -5.39
C ILE A 81 -5.32 -5.65 -6.63
N ALA A 82 -5.85 -5.36 -7.82
CA ALA A 82 -5.15 -5.63 -9.07
C ALA A 82 -3.73 -5.00 -9.08
N PRO A 83 -2.74 -5.66 -9.72
CA PRO A 83 -1.41 -5.09 -9.85
C PRO A 83 -1.38 -3.96 -10.88
N LEU A 84 -0.38 -3.07 -10.78
CA LEU A 84 -0.08 -2.10 -11.83
C LEU A 84 0.36 -2.84 -13.10
N GLU A 85 -0.21 -2.49 -14.25
CA GLU A 85 0.12 -3.07 -15.56
C GLU A 85 1.45 -2.58 -16.13
#